data_AF-T0YAC2-F1
#
_entry.id   AF-T0YAC2-F1
#
_cell.length_a   1.000
_cell.length_b   1.000
_cell.length_c   1.000
_cell.angle_alpha   90.00
_cell.angle_beta   90.00
_cell.angle_gamma   90.00
#
_symmetry.space_group_name_H-M   'P 1'
#
loop_
_entity.id
_entity.type
_entity.pdbx_description
1 polymer ?
#
loop_
_entity_poly.entity_id
_entity_poly.type
_entity_poly.pdbx_seq_one_letter_code
_entity_poly.pdbx_strand_id
1 'polypeptide(L)'
;KRNNAPFYLRRTKEALVNFPDPDTGQSKRLFTKRTVKTMSFKIDSEEFELYDALTRYVEDQSIKAQAANSSTGRAVGFTMAMLQRRFASSVFAVRRTLERMRDKRKAILTDPEGYREEQMNNRVPENFEDLPDDEQQKIMADLEGVVPTVDAETLREDIFNLEKLIDLARQLEQRETESKLVKLREVIS
;
A
#
# COMPACT_ATOMS: atom_id res chain seq x y z
N LYS A 1 21.89 -25.36 26.84
CA LYS A 1 21.62 -26.69 26.22
C LYS A 1 21.36 -26.47 24.73
N ARG A 2 22.19 -26.98 23.83
CA ARG A 2 21.96 -26.92 22.38
C ARG A 2 21.08 -28.11 21.99
N ASN A 3 19.85 -27.83 21.54
CA ASN A 3 18.98 -28.86 20.97
C ASN A 3 19.61 -29.37 19.68
N ASN A 4 20.09 -30.62 19.69
CA ASN A 4 20.74 -31.25 18.55
C ASN A 4 19.78 -32.30 17.99
N ALA A 5 19.20 -32.02 16.81
CA ALA A 5 18.41 -32.99 16.07
C ALA A 5 19.35 -33.71 15.07
N PRO A 6 19.69 -35.00 15.27
CA PRO A 6 20.78 -35.68 14.56
C PRO A 6 20.56 -35.87 13.05
N PHE A 7 19.37 -35.57 12.55
CA PHE A 7 18.97 -35.70 11.15
C PHE A 7 18.84 -34.35 10.41
N TYR A 8 19.01 -33.21 11.09
CA TYR A 8 18.96 -31.89 10.46
C TYR A 8 20.27 -31.14 10.61
N LEU A 9 20.97 -30.90 9.49
CA LEU A 9 22.08 -29.97 9.45
C LEU A 9 21.56 -28.54 9.19
N ARG A 10 21.43 -27.74 10.25
CA ARG A 10 21.11 -26.32 10.12
C ARG A 10 22.39 -25.47 10.14
N ARG A 11 22.66 -24.77 9.04
CA ARG A 11 23.64 -23.68 8.99
C ARG A 11 22.90 -22.36 8.90
N THR A 12 23.26 -21.38 9.72
CA THR A 12 22.70 -20.04 9.61
C THR A 12 23.51 -19.23 8.59
N LYS A 13 22.90 -18.21 7.98
CA LYS A 13 23.58 -17.38 6.96
C LYS A 13 24.85 -16.73 7.50
N GLU A 14 24.87 -16.41 8.80
CA GLU A 14 26.01 -15.80 9.48
C GLU A 14 27.22 -16.73 9.61
N ALA A 15 27.01 -18.06 9.52
CA ALA A 15 28.06 -19.07 9.57
C ALA A 15 28.61 -19.46 8.19
N LEU A 16 28.04 -18.91 7.11
CA LEU A 16 28.49 -19.17 5.74
C LEU A 16 29.64 -18.23 5.40
N VAL A 17 30.78 -18.81 5.09
CA VAL A 17 32.01 -18.12 4.66
C VAL A 17 32.43 -18.65 3.30
N ASN A 18 33.13 -17.83 2.55
CA ASN A 18 33.74 -18.20 1.28
C ASN A 18 34.86 -19.21 1.53
N PHE A 19 35.31 -19.89 0.47
CA PHE A 19 36.52 -20.69 0.56
C PHE A 19 37.72 -19.82 0.99
N PRO A 20 38.68 -20.40 1.73
CA PRO A 20 39.88 -19.68 2.15
C PRO A 20 40.64 -19.16 0.93
N ASP A 21 41.12 -17.93 1.02
CA ASP A 21 42.03 -17.36 0.04
C ASP A 21 43.32 -18.22 -0.07
N PRO A 22 43.79 -18.58 -1.27
CA PRO A 22 44.91 -19.52 -1.45
C PRO A 22 46.24 -19.04 -0.87
N ASP A 23 46.48 -17.72 -0.85
CA ASP A 23 47.75 -17.14 -0.44
C ASP A 23 47.73 -16.73 1.05
N THR A 24 46.57 -16.27 1.54
CA THR A 24 46.43 -15.75 2.92
C THR A 24 45.70 -16.69 3.87
N GLY A 25 45.03 -17.73 3.36
CA GLY A 25 44.25 -18.70 4.14
C GLY A 25 43.00 -18.12 4.80
N GLN A 26 42.66 -16.85 4.56
CA GLN A 26 41.55 -16.17 5.22
C GLN A 26 40.22 -16.41 4.48
N SER A 27 39.17 -16.73 5.22
CA SER A 27 37.81 -16.84 4.70
C SER A 27 36.97 -15.61 5.08
N LYS A 28 36.21 -15.08 4.11
CA LYS A 28 35.31 -13.93 4.32
C LYS A 28 33.88 -14.40 4.44
N ARG A 29 33.05 -13.70 5.22
CA ARG A 29 31.62 -14.02 5.34
C ARG A 29 30.93 -13.81 3.99
N LEU A 30 30.07 -14.76 3.61
CA LEU A 30 29.36 -14.73 2.33
C LEU A 30 28.25 -13.66 2.34
N PHE A 31 27.65 -13.41 3.50
CA PHE A 31 26.60 -12.41 3.67
C PHE A 31 27.09 -11.20 4.47
N THR A 32 26.72 -10.01 4.02
CA THR A 32 26.92 -8.76 4.75
C THR A 32 26.15 -8.77 6.08
N LYS A 33 26.71 -8.14 7.11
CA LYS A 33 26.00 -7.98 8.38
C LYS A 33 24.79 -7.07 8.15
N ARG A 34 23.60 -7.56 8.48
CA ARG A 34 22.37 -6.76 8.50
C ARG A 34 22.18 -6.18 9.90
N THR A 35 22.20 -4.86 10.02
CA THR A 35 21.82 -4.15 11.26
C THR A 35 20.44 -3.53 11.04
N VAL A 36 19.45 -3.96 11.82
CA VAL A 36 18.08 -3.44 11.76
C VAL A 36 17.85 -2.54 12.97
N LYS A 37 17.31 -1.34 12.76
CA LYS A 37 16.90 -0.42 13.81
C LYS A 37 15.48 0.04 13.52
N THR A 38 14.61 0.01 14.54
CA THR A 38 13.27 0.59 14.47
C THR A 38 13.34 1.99 15.05
N MET A 39 12.92 2.99 14.28
CA MET A 39 12.92 4.39 14.70
C MET A 39 11.48 4.90 14.76
N SER A 40 11.15 5.60 15.84
CA SER A 40 9.89 6.34 15.93
C SER A 40 10.05 7.72 15.29
N PHE A 41 8.96 8.20 14.70
CA PHE A 41 8.78 9.56 14.23
C PHE A 41 7.35 9.99 14.60
N LYS A 42 7.13 11.29 14.67
CA LYS A 42 5.79 11.86 14.82
C LYS A 42 5.43 12.52 13.51
N ILE A 43 4.20 12.31 13.04
CA ILE A 43 3.66 13.08 11.93
C ILE A 43 3.34 14.50 12.42
N ASP A 44 3.49 15.47 11.53
CA ASP A 44 3.14 16.86 11.82
C ASP A 44 1.63 17.12 11.71
N SER A 45 1.22 18.37 11.94
CA SER A 45 -0.20 18.77 11.91
C SER A 45 -0.84 18.60 10.53
N GLU A 46 -0.12 18.92 9.45
CA GLU A 46 -0.67 18.85 8.09
C GLU A 46 -0.73 17.39 7.61
N GLU A 47 0.28 16.58 7.92
CA GLU A 47 0.26 15.13 7.69
C GLU A 47 -0.88 14.47 8.47
N PHE A 48 -1.14 14.94 9.70
CA PHE A 48 -2.28 14.48 10.51
C PHE A 48 -3.63 14.90 9.91
N GLU A 49 -3.74 16.11 9.35
CA GLU A 49 -4.95 16.54 8.64
C GLU A 49 -5.26 15.66 7.43
N LEU A 50 -4.26 15.33 6.60
CA LEU A 50 -4.44 14.38 5.50
C LEU A 50 -4.82 12.99 6.02
N TYR A 51 -4.18 12.52 7.09
CA TYR A 51 -4.51 11.24 7.71
C TYR A 51 -5.97 11.19 8.18
N ASP A 52 -6.45 12.21 8.89
CA ASP A 52 -7.81 12.29 9.39
C ASP A 52 -8.82 12.38 8.23
N ALA A 53 -8.56 13.24 7.24
CA ALA A 53 -9.40 13.36 6.06
C ALA A 53 -9.50 12.04 5.27
N LEU A 54 -8.37 11.35 5.08
CA LEU A 54 -8.32 10.04 4.42
C LEU A 54 -9.07 8.98 5.23
N THR A 55 -8.93 9.01 6.55
CA THR A 55 -9.61 8.05 7.45
C THR A 55 -11.11 8.22 7.39
N ARG A 56 -11.63 9.46 7.46
CA ARG A 56 -13.05 9.76 7.32
C ARG A 56 -13.58 9.32 5.95
N TYR A 57 -12.85 9.61 4.87
CA TYR A 57 -13.22 9.15 3.53
C TYR A 57 -13.32 7.62 3.47
N VAL A 58 -12.33 6.91 4.02
CA VAL A 58 -12.32 5.45 4.08
C VAL A 58 -13.52 4.90 4.86
N GLU A 59 -13.85 5.50 6.00
CA GLU A 59 -14.98 5.12 6.84
C GLU A 59 -16.31 5.31 6.09
N ASP A 60 -16.53 6.47 5.49
CA ASP A 60 -17.73 6.78 4.71
C ASP A 60 -17.91 5.79 3.54
N GLN A 61 -16.83 5.49 2.81
CA GLN A 61 -16.87 4.52 1.72
C GLN A 61 -17.14 3.10 2.22
N SER A 62 -16.58 2.72 3.37
CA SER A 62 -16.84 1.41 3.98
C SER A 62 -18.33 1.25 4.33
N ILE A 63 -18.93 2.27 4.94
CA ILE A 63 -20.36 2.28 5.28
C ILE A 63 -21.21 2.17 4.00
N LYS A 64 -20.91 2.98 2.97
CA LYS A 64 -21.60 2.92 1.67
C LYS A 64 -21.47 1.54 1.01
N ALA A 65 -20.30 0.90 1.11
CA ALA A 65 -20.04 -0.39 0.49
C ALA A 65 -20.72 -1.57 1.21
N GLN A 66 -20.86 -1.52 2.53
CA GLN A 66 -21.62 -2.52 3.31
C GLN A 66 -23.10 -2.53 2.93
N ALA A 67 -23.66 -1.39 2.52
CA ALA A 67 -25.05 -1.26 2.10
C ALA A 67 -25.32 -1.76 0.66
N ALA A 68 -24.28 -1.95 -0.17
CA ALA A 68 -24.44 -2.29 -1.59
C ALA A 68 -24.63 -3.80 -1.82
N ASN A 69 -23.57 -4.60 -1.71
CA ASN A 69 -23.55 -6.06 -1.93
C ASN A 69 -22.29 -6.68 -1.28
N SER A 70 -22.32 -7.97 -0.91
CA SER A 70 -21.24 -8.60 -0.13
C SER A 70 -19.88 -8.67 -0.86
N SER A 71 -19.85 -8.88 -2.18
CA SER A 71 -18.62 -8.90 -2.98
C SER A 71 -18.03 -7.51 -3.18
N THR A 72 -18.86 -6.53 -3.54
CA THR A 72 -18.49 -5.12 -3.70
C THR A 72 -18.02 -4.53 -2.38
N GLY A 73 -18.71 -4.84 -1.28
CA GLY A 73 -18.34 -4.46 0.08
C GLY A 73 -16.93 -4.91 0.46
N ARG A 74 -16.58 -6.16 0.16
CA ARG A 74 -15.22 -6.69 0.40
C ARG A 74 -14.16 -6.00 -0.47
N ALA A 75 -14.43 -5.83 -1.76
CA ALA A 75 -13.52 -5.17 -2.69
C ALA A 75 -13.23 -3.73 -2.28
N VAL A 76 -14.27 -2.94 -1.98
CA VAL A 76 -14.12 -1.56 -1.50
C VAL A 76 -13.40 -1.54 -0.15
N GLY A 77 -13.81 -2.38 0.81
CA GLY A 77 -13.12 -2.47 2.10
C GLY A 77 -11.62 -2.80 1.98
N PHE A 78 -11.25 -3.66 1.02
CA PHE A 78 -9.86 -3.98 0.72
C PHE A 78 -9.09 -2.77 0.17
N THR A 79 -9.65 -2.03 -0.80
CA THR A 79 -9.04 -0.79 -1.32
C THR A 79 -8.87 0.27 -0.23
N MET A 80 -9.81 0.35 0.70
CA MET A 80 -9.76 1.30 1.79
C MET A 80 -8.65 0.98 2.80
N ALA A 81 -8.51 -0.28 3.21
CA ALA A 81 -7.38 -0.73 4.05
C ALA A 81 -6.03 -0.50 3.35
N MET A 82 -6.01 -0.64 2.02
CA MET A 82 -4.82 -0.36 1.22
C MET A 82 -4.43 1.12 1.21
N LEU A 83 -5.39 2.05 1.13
CA LEU A 83 -5.11 3.49 1.18
C LEU A 83 -4.35 3.87 2.46
N GLN A 84 -4.78 3.36 3.60
CA GLN A 84 -4.10 3.56 4.88
C GLN A 84 -2.67 2.99 4.88
N ARG A 85 -2.47 1.79 4.30
CA ARG A 85 -1.14 1.18 4.16
C ARG A 85 -0.23 1.99 3.22
N ARG A 86 -0.77 2.55 2.14
CA ARG A 86 -0.03 3.40 1.19
C ARG A 86 0.36 4.74 1.80
N PHE A 87 -0.50 5.36 2.61
CA PHE A 87 -0.16 6.55 3.37
C PHE A 87 1.04 6.31 4.30
N ALA A 88 1.07 5.16 5.00
CA ALA A 88 2.24 4.79 5.82
C ALA A 88 3.53 4.57 5.00
N SER A 89 3.41 4.33 3.68
CA SER A 89 4.55 4.18 2.78
C SER A 89 5.12 5.54 2.37
N SER A 90 4.33 6.39 1.73
CA SER A 90 4.66 7.79 1.37
C SER A 90 3.41 8.57 0.95
N VAL A 91 3.47 9.91 1.01
CA VAL A 91 2.38 10.78 0.53
C VAL A 91 2.19 10.63 -0.98
N PHE A 92 3.29 10.50 -1.72
CA PHE A 92 3.27 10.19 -3.15
C PHE A 92 2.47 8.94 -3.51
N ALA A 93 2.65 7.87 -2.74
CA ALA A 93 1.99 6.60 -3.01
C ALA A 93 0.47 6.72 -2.80
N VAL A 94 0.01 7.41 -1.76
CA VAL A 94 -1.43 7.61 -1.53
C VAL A 94 -2.03 8.54 -2.58
N ARG A 95 -1.37 9.66 -2.91
CA ARG A 95 -1.85 10.59 -3.94
C ARG A 95 -2.06 9.88 -5.27
N ARG A 96 -1.09 9.06 -5.69
CA ARG A 96 -1.16 8.37 -6.97
C ARG A 96 -2.32 7.36 -7.02
N THR A 97 -2.60 6.68 -5.91
CA THR A 97 -3.79 5.82 -5.79
C THR A 97 -5.08 6.63 -5.87
N LEU A 98 -5.18 7.75 -5.14
CA LEU A 98 -6.36 8.63 -5.19
C LEU A 98 -6.63 9.18 -6.60
N GLU A 99 -5.58 9.59 -7.32
CA GLU A 99 -5.67 10.03 -8.71
C GLU A 99 -6.24 8.93 -9.62
N ARG A 100 -5.72 7.69 -9.51
CA ARG A 100 -6.24 6.56 -10.29
C ARG A 100 -7.70 6.26 -9.96
N MET A 101 -8.07 6.27 -8.68
CA MET A 101 -9.47 6.10 -8.27
C MET A 101 -10.36 7.17 -8.91
N ARG A 102 -9.99 8.44 -8.79
CA ARG A 102 -10.74 9.56 -9.39
C ARG A 102 -10.91 9.37 -10.90
N ASP A 103 -9.82 9.05 -11.60
CA ASP A 103 -9.83 8.89 -13.05
C ASP A 103 -10.72 7.72 -13.48
N LYS A 104 -10.71 6.62 -12.72
CA LYS A 104 -11.64 5.50 -12.92
C LYS A 104 -13.10 5.91 -12.69
N ARG A 105 -13.42 6.71 -11.66
CA ARG A 105 -14.80 7.20 -11.45
C ARG A 105 -15.26 8.13 -12.57
N LYS A 106 -14.35 8.99 -13.09
CA LYS A 106 -14.63 9.84 -14.26
C LYS A 106 -14.91 9.00 -15.51
N ALA A 107 -14.17 7.90 -15.70
CA ALA A 107 -14.44 6.97 -16.79
C ALA A 107 -15.81 6.29 -16.64
N ILE A 108 -16.19 5.85 -15.43
CA ILE A 108 -17.51 5.27 -15.14
C ILE A 108 -18.64 6.27 -15.44
N LEU A 109 -18.47 7.56 -15.12
CA LEU A 109 -19.46 8.60 -15.46
C LEU A 109 -19.61 8.80 -16.96
N THR A 110 -18.56 8.53 -17.74
CA THR A 110 -18.55 8.71 -19.20
C THR A 110 -19.18 7.50 -19.90
N ASP A 111 -18.89 6.29 -19.42
CA ASP A 111 -19.45 5.04 -19.93
C ASP A 111 -19.91 4.12 -18.78
N PRO A 112 -21.12 4.34 -18.24
CA PRO A 112 -21.66 3.49 -17.19
C PRO A 112 -22.01 2.07 -17.66
N GLU A 113 -22.27 1.88 -18.96
CA GLU A 113 -22.65 0.56 -19.49
C GLU A 113 -21.43 -0.35 -19.63
N GLY A 114 -20.33 0.15 -20.21
CA GLY A 114 -19.07 -0.58 -20.29
C GLY A 114 -18.55 -1.01 -18.92
N TYR A 115 -18.72 -0.16 -17.90
CA TYR A 115 -18.36 -0.53 -16.52
C TYR A 115 -19.16 -1.71 -15.96
N ARG A 116 -20.47 -1.78 -16.26
CA ARG A 116 -21.32 -2.88 -15.76
C ARG A 116 -20.91 -4.21 -16.37
N GLU A 117 -20.43 -4.22 -17.61
CA GLU A 117 -19.92 -5.42 -18.29
C GLU A 117 -18.60 -5.89 -17.68
N GLU A 118 -17.68 -4.98 -17.37
CA GLU A 118 -16.37 -5.31 -16.77
C GLU A 118 -16.45 -5.76 -15.30
N GLN A 119 -17.45 -5.28 -14.55
CA GLN A 119 -17.65 -5.58 -13.12
C GLN A 119 -17.72 -7.08 -12.79
N MET A 120 -18.14 -7.93 -13.74
CA MET A 120 -18.30 -9.36 -13.53
C MET A 120 -17.00 -10.11 -13.18
N ASN A 121 -15.83 -9.53 -13.47
CA ASN A 121 -14.52 -10.18 -13.27
C ASN A 121 -13.75 -9.77 -12.01
N ASN A 122 -14.15 -8.69 -11.31
CA ASN A 122 -13.34 -8.14 -10.23
C ASN A 122 -13.64 -8.80 -8.88
N ARG A 123 -12.88 -9.85 -8.53
CA ARG A 123 -12.92 -10.50 -7.21
C ARG A 123 -11.53 -10.57 -6.61
N VAL A 124 -11.44 -10.31 -5.31
CA VAL A 124 -10.22 -10.54 -4.53
C VAL A 124 -10.00 -12.05 -4.41
N PRO A 125 -8.86 -12.60 -4.87
CA PRO A 125 -8.54 -14.02 -4.66
C PRO A 125 -8.36 -14.35 -3.17
N GLU A 126 -8.76 -15.55 -2.75
CA GLU A 126 -8.60 -15.97 -1.34
C GLU A 126 -7.11 -16.11 -0.94
N ASN A 127 -6.25 -16.44 -1.89
CA ASN A 127 -4.80 -16.57 -1.70
C ASN A 127 -4.03 -15.28 -2.01
N PHE A 128 -4.68 -14.11 -1.95
CA PHE A 128 -4.06 -12.82 -2.33
C PHE A 128 -2.71 -12.58 -1.65
N GLU A 129 -2.57 -12.91 -0.36
CA GLU A 129 -1.33 -12.68 0.41
C GLU A 129 -0.16 -13.57 -0.02
N ASP A 130 -0.46 -14.72 -0.65
CA ASP A 130 0.53 -15.68 -1.14
C ASP A 130 0.98 -15.37 -2.58
N LEU A 131 0.35 -14.39 -3.24
CA LEU A 131 0.67 -14.02 -4.62
C LEU A 131 1.98 -13.22 -4.69
N PRO A 132 2.69 -13.28 -5.83
CA PRO A 132 3.80 -12.36 -6.13
C PRO A 132 3.39 -10.88 -6.04
N ASP A 133 4.33 -10.02 -5.64
CA ASP A 133 4.09 -8.58 -5.45
C ASP A 133 3.50 -7.88 -6.69
N ASP A 134 3.89 -8.30 -7.90
CA ASP A 134 3.41 -7.74 -9.17
C ASP A 134 1.95 -8.16 -9.47
N GLU A 135 1.59 -9.40 -9.14
CA GLU A 135 0.20 -9.87 -9.23
C GLU A 135 -0.69 -9.17 -8.20
N GLN A 136 -0.21 -9.04 -6.96
CA GLN A 136 -0.90 -8.26 -5.94
C GLN A 136 -1.16 -6.83 -6.41
N GLN A 137 -0.17 -6.17 -7.02
CA GLN A 137 -0.32 -4.82 -7.55
C GLN A 137 -1.34 -4.71 -8.69
N LYS A 138 -1.43 -5.70 -9.58
CA LYS A 138 -2.44 -5.72 -10.65
C LYS A 138 -3.85 -5.81 -10.08
N ILE A 139 -4.08 -6.80 -9.21
CA ILE A 139 -5.37 -6.99 -8.54
C ILE A 139 -5.76 -5.72 -7.78
N MET A 140 -4.82 -5.13 -7.05
CA MET A 140 -5.04 -3.87 -6.35
C MET A 140 -5.46 -2.75 -7.31
N ALA A 141 -4.73 -2.58 -8.43
CA ALA A 141 -5.07 -1.58 -9.42
C ALA A 141 -6.49 -1.80 -9.96
N ASP A 142 -6.88 -3.04 -10.26
CA ASP A 142 -8.23 -3.35 -10.76
C ASP A 142 -9.31 -2.99 -9.74
N LEU A 143 -9.09 -3.33 -8.47
CA LEU A 143 -10.00 -3.04 -7.37
C LEU A 143 -10.18 -1.53 -7.12
N GLU A 144 -9.19 -0.68 -7.42
CA GLU A 144 -9.33 0.78 -7.35
C GLU A 144 -10.50 1.30 -8.22
N GLY A 145 -10.99 0.52 -9.19
CA GLY A 145 -12.16 0.82 -10.03
C GLY A 145 -13.52 0.40 -9.45
N VAL A 146 -13.54 -0.36 -8.36
CA VAL A 146 -14.80 -0.86 -7.79
C VAL A 146 -15.49 0.27 -7.02
N VAL A 147 -16.74 0.58 -7.39
CA VAL A 147 -17.59 1.56 -6.71
C VAL A 147 -18.76 0.88 -6.01
N PRO A 148 -19.25 1.40 -4.86
CA PRO A 148 -20.47 0.90 -4.23
C PRO A 148 -21.72 1.05 -5.10
N THR A 149 -21.79 2.14 -5.88
CA THR A 149 -22.93 2.48 -6.74
C THR A 149 -22.45 3.17 -8.01
N VAL A 150 -23.19 2.98 -9.11
CA VAL A 150 -22.98 3.65 -10.40
C VAL A 150 -23.85 4.90 -10.57
N ASP A 151 -24.53 5.32 -9.50
CA ASP A 151 -25.32 6.54 -9.48
C ASP A 151 -24.44 7.77 -9.77
N ALA A 152 -24.87 8.60 -10.72
CA ALA A 152 -24.07 9.70 -11.22
C ALA A 152 -23.88 10.83 -10.18
N GLU A 153 -24.87 11.06 -9.31
CA GLU A 153 -24.76 12.06 -8.25
C GLU A 153 -23.75 11.61 -7.20
N THR A 154 -23.86 10.37 -6.74
CA THR A 154 -22.92 9.77 -5.78
C THR A 154 -21.50 9.72 -6.33
N LEU A 155 -21.31 9.38 -7.62
CA LEU A 155 -19.99 9.37 -8.25
C LEU A 155 -19.37 10.76 -8.36
N ARG A 156 -20.17 11.80 -8.63
CA ARG A 156 -19.68 13.19 -8.64
C ARG A 156 -19.25 13.64 -7.24
N GLU A 157 -20.02 13.27 -6.22
CA GLU A 157 -19.65 13.52 -4.82
C GLU A 157 -18.33 12.82 -4.46
N ASP A 158 -18.18 11.54 -4.84
CA ASP A 158 -16.95 10.77 -4.60
C ASP A 158 -15.74 11.40 -5.30
N ILE A 159 -15.88 11.79 -6.57
CA ILE A 159 -14.83 12.50 -7.32
C ILE A 159 -14.42 13.79 -6.62
N PHE A 160 -15.38 14.59 -6.15
CA PHE A 160 -15.10 15.83 -5.45
C PHE A 160 -14.33 15.60 -4.15
N ASN A 161 -14.72 14.58 -3.37
CA ASN A 161 -14.00 14.21 -2.15
C ASN A 161 -12.58 13.69 -2.43
N LEU A 162 -12.42 12.88 -3.48
CA LEU A 162 -11.11 12.43 -3.96
C LEU A 162 -10.22 13.59 -4.40
N GLU A 163 -10.76 14.59 -5.10
CA GLU A 163 -10.02 15.78 -5.52
C GLU A 163 -9.50 16.58 -4.32
N LYS A 164 -10.31 16.78 -3.27
CA LYS A 164 -9.85 17.40 -2.03
C LYS A 164 -8.68 16.67 -1.39
N LEU A 165 -8.76 15.34 -1.29
CA LEU A 165 -7.68 14.53 -0.73
C LEU A 165 -6.41 14.59 -1.57
N ILE A 166 -6.54 14.58 -2.90
CA ILE A 166 -5.43 14.74 -3.83
C ILE A 166 -4.75 16.10 -3.62
N ASP A 167 -5.53 17.17 -3.44
CA ASP A 167 -4.98 18.51 -3.25
C ASP A 167 -4.25 18.64 -1.91
N LEU A 168 -4.78 18.08 -0.82
CA LEU A 168 -4.07 17.98 0.46
C LEU A 168 -2.74 17.23 0.31
N ALA A 169 -2.76 16.09 -0.38
CA ALA A 169 -1.54 15.31 -0.62
C ALA A 169 -0.52 16.06 -1.50
N ARG A 170 -0.97 16.84 -2.49
CA ARG A 170 -0.10 17.68 -3.32
C ARG A 170 0.56 18.79 -2.52
N GLN A 171 -0.17 19.44 -1.63
CA GLN A 171 0.37 20.49 -0.76
C GLN A 171 1.48 19.94 0.14
N LEU A 172 1.25 18.75 0.72
CA LEU A 172 2.25 18.06 1.52
C LEU A 172 3.49 17.64 0.70
N GLU A 173 3.31 17.11 -0.51
CA GLU A 173 4.43 16.76 -1.40
C GLU A 173 5.28 17.98 -1.78
N GLN A 174 4.65 19.11 -2.10
CA GLN A 174 5.35 20.36 -2.45
C GLN A 174 6.23 20.89 -1.32
N ARG A 175 5.92 20.53 -0.06
CA ARG A 175 6.72 20.91 1.10
C ARG A 175 8.04 20.14 1.21
N GLU A 176 8.22 19.05 0.44
CA GLU A 176 9.39 18.15 0.40
C GLU A 176 9.92 17.69 1.78
N THR A 177 9.08 17.74 2.81
CA THR A 177 9.48 17.51 4.21
C THR A 177 8.50 16.56 4.90
N GLU A 178 8.40 15.34 4.39
CA GLU A 178 7.70 14.25 5.09
C GLU A 178 8.48 13.87 6.35
N SER A 179 7.81 13.75 7.50
CA SER A 179 8.44 13.46 8.80
C SER A 179 9.26 12.16 8.77
N LYS A 180 8.79 11.18 8.00
CA LYS A 180 9.47 9.90 7.78
C LYS A 180 10.77 10.05 6.98
N LEU A 181 10.79 10.89 5.95
CA LEU A 181 11.97 11.12 5.11
C LEU A 181 13.03 11.93 5.87
N VAL A 182 12.61 12.92 6.65
CA VAL A 182 13.50 13.67 7.55
C VAL A 182 14.18 12.72 8.53
N LYS A 183 13.41 11.85 9.20
CA LYS A 183 13.97 10.86 10.12
C LYS A 183 14.89 9.86 9.45
N LEU A 184 14.58 9.44 8.21
CA LEU A 184 15.45 8.55 7.44
C LEU A 184 16.80 9.20 7.13
N ARG A 185 16.80 10.49 6.74
CA ARG A 185 18.03 11.23 6.46
C ARG A 185 18.92 11.34 7.69
N GLU A 186 18.36 11.63 8.86
CA GLU A 186 19.11 11.69 10.13
C GLU A 186 19.80 10.37 10.52
N VAL A 187 19.24 9.23 10.09
CA VAL A 187 19.74 7.90 10.47
C VAL A 187 20.79 7.39 9.50
N ILE A 188 20.74 7.83 8.24
CA ILE A 188 21.68 7.42 7.19
C ILE A 188 22.87 8.38 7.10
N SER A 189 22.72 9.66 7.47
CA SER A 189 23.83 10.61 7.57
C SER A 189 24.77 10.27 8.72
#